data_AF-A0A4V1EAH9-F1
#
_entry.id   AF-A0A4V1EAH9-F1
#
_cell.length_a   1.000
_cell.length_b   1.000
_cell.length_c   1.000
_cell.angle_alpha   90.00
_cell.angle_beta   90.00
_cell.angle_gamma   90.00
#
_symmetry.space_group_name_H-M   'P 1'
#
loop_
_entity.id
_entity.type
_entity.pdbx_description
1 polymer ?
#
loop_
_entity_poly.entity_id
_entity_poly.type
_entity_poly.pdbx_seq_one_letter_code
_entity_poly.pdbx_strand_id
1 'polypeptide(L)'
;MVRYKYGPWDDRYYPVVGALVSRGLIRYVKGRQGSVALTATTSGKKLVDALKGDTLWGQTADRCEAIAHASVGLSGNALKELIYTRLADLMDRPQREIIS
;
A
#
# COMPACT_ATOMS: atom_id res chain seq x y z
N MET A 1 15.05 -17.60 4.46
CA MET A 1 13.85 -17.02 5.09
C MET A 1 13.06 -16.29 4.00
N VAL A 2 11.89 -16.79 3.62
CA VAL A 2 11.12 -16.21 2.49
C VAL A 2 10.43 -14.94 2.97
N ARG A 3 11.09 -13.81 2.75
CA ARG A 3 10.69 -12.47 3.22
C ARG A 3 9.79 -11.78 2.20
N TYR A 4 8.60 -12.32 1.95
CA TYR A 4 7.71 -11.79 0.92
C TYR A 4 6.23 -11.98 1.32
N LYS A 5 5.67 -11.01 2.04
CA LYS A 5 4.21 -10.98 2.36
C LYS A 5 3.50 -9.71 1.92
N TYR A 6 4.18 -8.82 1.20
CA TYR A 6 3.63 -7.54 0.77
C TYR A 6 4.15 -7.15 -0.61
N GLY A 7 3.41 -6.24 -1.26
CA GLY A 7 3.75 -5.76 -2.59
C GLY A 7 3.62 -6.86 -3.66
N PRO A 8 4.42 -6.81 -4.74
CA PRO A 8 4.35 -7.74 -5.88
C PRO A 8 4.39 -9.24 -5.57
N TRP A 9 4.76 -9.60 -4.34
CA TRP A 9 4.92 -10.97 -3.89
C TRP A 9 3.73 -11.48 -3.06
N ASP A 10 2.77 -10.61 -2.72
CA ASP A 10 1.46 -11.00 -2.20
C ASP A 10 0.56 -11.38 -3.39
N ASP A 11 -0.08 -12.55 -3.33
CA ASP A 11 -0.95 -13.08 -4.38
C ASP A 11 -2.15 -12.17 -4.69
N ARG A 12 -2.55 -11.33 -3.74
CA ARG A 12 -3.64 -10.35 -3.88
C ARG A 12 -3.18 -9.05 -4.54
N TYR A 13 -1.89 -8.77 -4.59
CA TYR A 13 -1.37 -7.48 -5.03
C TYR A 13 -1.80 -7.16 -6.47
N TYR A 14 -1.51 -8.03 -7.42
CA TYR A 14 -1.85 -7.79 -8.82
C TYR A 14 -3.35 -7.80 -9.11
N PRO A 15 -4.17 -8.70 -8.50
CA PRO A 15 -5.63 -8.58 -8.58
C PRO A 15 -6.17 -7.23 -8.08
N VAL A 16 -5.70 -6.73 -6.93
CA VAL A 16 -6.12 -5.43 -6.38
C VAL A 16 -5.69 -4.28 -7.31
N VAL A 17 -4.44 -4.26 -7.75
CA VAL A 17 -3.94 -3.25 -8.69
C VAL A 17 -4.74 -3.27 -9.99
N GLY A 18 -4.95 -4.45 -10.57
CA GLY A 18 -5.74 -4.61 -11.79
C GLY A 18 -7.17 -4.08 -11.64
N ALA A 19 -7.82 -4.37 -10.51
CA ALA A 19 -9.17 -3.91 -10.21
C ALA A 19 -9.28 -2.40 -9.96
N LEU A 20 -8.21 -1.75 -9.49
CA LEU A 20 -8.15 -0.29 -9.34
C LEU A 20 -7.85 0.41 -10.67
N VAL A 21 -7.00 -0.20 -11.50
CA VAL A 21 -6.69 0.29 -12.85
C VAL A 21 -7.91 0.18 -13.76
N SER A 22 -8.61 -0.95 -13.76
CA SER A 22 -9.80 -1.15 -14.60
C SER A 22 -10.94 -0.19 -14.26
N ARG A 23 -11.02 0.25 -12.99
CA ARG A 23 -11.96 1.29 -12.52
C ARG A 23 -11.46 2.72 -12.75
N GLY A 24 -10.27 2.89 -13.33
CA GLY A 24 -9.68 4.20 -13.59
C GLY A 24 -9.30 4.99 -12.34
N LEU A 25 -9.11 4.33 -11.19
CA LEU A 25 -8.79 4.97 -9.91
C LEU A 25 -7.28 5.21 -9.75
N ILE A 26 -6.47 4.32 -10.33
CA ILE A 26 -5.01 4.47 -10.42
C ILE A 26 -4.56 4.21 -11.85
N ARG A 27 -3.33 4.62 -12.18
CA ARG A 27 -2.69 4.33 -13.47
C ARG A 27 -1.21 4.04 -13.31
N TYR A 28 -0.65 3.29 -14.25
CA TYR A 28 0.78 3.10 -14.40
C TYR A 28 1.45 4.37 -14.92
N VAL A 29 2.63 4.68 -14.41
CA VAL A 29 3.52 5.76 -14.86
C VAL A 29 4.96 5.24 -14.90
N LYS A 30 5.82 5.92 -15.68
CA LYS A 30 7.25 5.62 -15.65
C LYS A 30 7.83 6.02 -14.29
N GLY A 31 8.46 5.07 -13.62
CA GLY A 31 9.26 5.27 -12.42
C GLY A 31 10.71 5.62 -12.77
N ARG A 32 11.57 5.64 -11.74
CA ARG A 32 13.01 5.88 -11.92
C ARG A 32 13.68 4.68 -12.60
N GLN A 33 14.71 4.94 -13.40
CA GLN A 33 15.52 3.90 -14.06
C GLN A 33 14.70 2.90 -14.90
N GLY A 34 13.62 3.37 -15.54
CA GLY A 34 12.76 2.52 -16.38
C GLY A 34 11.81 1.60 -15.62
N SER A 35 11.73 1.72 -14.29
CA SER A 35 10.75 0.99 -13.49
C SER A 35 9.31 1.45 -13.77
N VAL A 36 8.35 0.64 -13.34
CA VAL A 36 6.92 0.99 -13.39
C VAL A 36 6.51 1.49 -12.00
N ALA A 37 5.81 2.62 -11.96
CA ALA A 37 5.21 3.18 -10.75
C ALA A 37 3.70 3.32 -10.92
N LEU A 38 2.99 3.51 -9.81
CA LEU A 38 1.55 3.72 -9.75
C LEU A 38 1.27 5.14 -9.27
N THR A 39 0.22 5.76 -9.81
CA THR A 39 -0.28 7.05 -9.30
C THR A 39 -1.79 7.09 -9.31
N ALA A 40 -2.39 7.80 -8.35
CA ALA A 40 -3.83 8.04 -8.29
C ALA A 40 -4.26 8.96 -9.44
N THR A 41 -5.38 8.63 -10.08
CA THR A 41 -6.02 9.50 -11.07
C THR A 41 -6.82 10.61 -10.37
N THR A 42 -7.32 11.58 -11.13
CA THR A 42 -8.26 12.58 -10.60
C THR A 42 -9.51 11.93 -10.00
N SER A 43 -10.06 10.90 -10.66
CA SER A 43 -11.22 10.15 -10.15
C SER A 43 -10.88 9.38 -8.88
N GLY A 44 -9.69 8.77 -8.80
CA GLY A 44 -9.21 8.11 -7.59
C GLY A 44 -9.08 9.06 -6.40
N LYS A 45 -8.51 10.25 -6.62
CA LYS A 45 -8.41 11.28 -5.57
C LYS A 45 -9.78 11.73 -5.07
N LYS A 46 -10.72 12.04 -5.98
CA LYS A 46 -12.09 12.41 -5.61
C LYS A 46 -12.81 11.32 -4.80
N LEU A 47 -12.61 10.05 -5.14
CA LEU A 47 -13.19 8.95 -4.38
C LEU A 47 -12.60 8.89 -2.97
N VAL A 48 -11.28 9.04 -2.82
CA VAL A 48 -10.64 9.11 -1.50
C VAL A 48 -11.18 10.27 -0.68
N ASP A 49 -11.37 11.44 -1.28
CA ASP A 49 -11.93 12.62 -0.58
C ASP A 49 -13.36 12.34 -0.08
N ALA A 50 -14.19 11.67 -0.89
CA ALA A 50 -15.52 11.23 -0.48
C ALA A 50 -15.49 10.21 0.66
N LEU A 51 -14.59 9.21 0.59
CA LEU A 51 -14.42 8.20 1.64
C LEU A 51 -13.94 8.83 2.95
N LYS A 52 -13.03 9.80 2.90
CA LYS A 52 -12.57 10.52 4.10
C LYS A 52 -13.70 11.26 4.82
N GLY A 53 -14.72 11.71 4.09
CA GLY A 53 -15.90 12.36 4.66
C GLY A 53 -16.90 11.39 5.30
N ASP A 54 -16.76 10.09 5.07
CA ASP A 54 -17.62 9.06 5.66
C ASP A 54 -17.03 8.57 6.99
N THR A 55 -17.82 8.70 8.07
CA THR A 55 -17.46 8.25 9.42
C THR A 55 -17.00 6.80 9.49
N LEU A 56 -17.53 5.91 8.63
CA LEU A 56 -17.12 4.50 8.59
C LEU A 56 -15.65 4.32 8.19
N TRP A 57 -15.09 5.28 7.46
CA TRP A 57 -13.74 5.25 6.95
C TRP A 57 -12.76 6.12 7.73
N GLY A 58 -13.22 6.89 8.72
CA GLY A 58 -12.39 7.82 9.49
C GLY A 58 -11.13 7.19 10.07
N GLN A 59 -11.27 6.07 10.79
CA GLN A 59 -10.11 5.36 11.35
C GLN A 59 -9.11 4.90 10.28
N THR A 60 -9.59 4.47 9.12
CA THR A 60 -8.72 4.05 8.01
C THR A 60 -8.00 5.27 7.42
N ALA A 61 -8.70 6.39 7.24
CA ALA A 61 -8.11 7.63 6.76
C ALA A 61 -6.98 8.13 7.69
N ASP A 62 -7.21 8.14 9.01
CA ASP A 62 -6.23 8.56 10.01
C ASP A 62 -4.97 7.69 9.97
N ARG A 63 -5.14 6.37 9.87
CA ARG A 63 -4.03 5.42 9.74
C ARG A 63 -3.23 5.63 8.46
N CYS A 64 -3.92 5.85 7.33
CA CYS A 64 -3.27 6.13 6.05
C CYS A 64 -2.47 7.43 6.11
N GLU A 65 -2.98 8.47 6.75
CA GLU A 65 -2.29 9.75 6.91
C GLU A 65 -1.07 9.63 7.83
N ALA A 66 -1.20 8.93 8.97
CA ALA A 66 -0.08 8.66 9.87
C ALA A 66 1.06 7.90 9.16
N ILE A 67 0.73 6.89 8.35
CA ILE A 67 1.72 6.14 7.55
C ILE A 67 2.35 7.04 6.49
N ALA A 68 1.55 7.86 5.79
CA ALA A 68 2.05 8.78 4.78
C ALA A 68 3.06 9.77 5.38
N HIS A 69 2.73 10.36 6.53
CA HIS A 69 3.61 11.28 7.26
C HIS A 69 4.88 10.58 7.77
N ALA A 70 4.75 9.41 8.40
CA ALA A 70 5.89 8.67 8.95
C ALA A 70 6.84 8.10 7.88
N SER A 71 6.37 7.95 6.63
CA SER A 71 7.16 7.42 5.52
C SER A 71 7.76 8.50 4.60
N VAL A 72 7.51 9.79 4.86
CA VAL A 72 8.10 10.89 4.10
C VAL A 72 9.63 10.77 4.09
N GLY A 73 10.22 10.85 2.89
CA GLY A 73 11.67 10.78 2.70
C GLY A 73 12.27 9.38 2.75
N LEU A 74 11.50 8.34 3.10
CA LEU A 74 11.98 6.96 3.09
C LEU A 74 12.00 6.41 1.66
N SER A 75 13.09 5.74 1.30
CA SER A 75 13.12 4.91 0.10
C SER A 75 12.32 3.62 0.33
N GLY A 76 11.86 2.98 -0.75
CA GLY A 76 11.21 1.67 -0.66
C GLY A 76 12.08 0.62 0.04
N ASN A 77 13.41 0.68 -0.14
CA ASN A 77 14.33 -0.21 0.57
C ASN A 77 14.42 0.12 2.07
N ALA A 78 14.50 1.41 2.44
CA ALA A 78 14.53 1.82 3.84
C ALA A 78 13.26 1.38 4.58
N LEU A 79 12.09 1.58 3.95
CA LEU A 79 10.81 1.12 4.50
C LEU A 79 10.77 -0.41 4.65
N LYS A 80 11.25 -1.14 3.65
CA LYS A 80 11.35 -2.62 3.67
C LYS A 80 12.20 -3.11 4.85
N GLU A 81 13.37 -2.51 5.08
CA GLU A 81 14.22 -2.87 6.22
C GLU A 81 13.57 -2.53 7.58
N LEU A 82 12.86 -1.41 7.69
CA LEU A 82 12.11 -1.08 8.90
C LEU A 82 11.00 -2.10 9.19
N ILE A 83 10.26 -2.52 8.17
CA ILE A 83 9.24 -3.58 8.31
C ILE A 83 9.89 -4.88 8.80
N TYR A 84 10.99 -5.31 8.16
CA TYR A 84 11.68 -6.53 8.56
C TYR A 84 12.27 -6.48 9.97
N THR A 85 12.71 -5.30 10.42
CA THR A 85 13.33 -5.16 11.74
C THR A 85 12.29 -5.00 12.84
N ARG A 86 11.24 -4.21 12.61
CA ARG A 86 10.28 -3.83 13.66
C ARG A 86 9.08 -4.75 13.74
N LEU A 87 8.78 -5.48 12.67
CA LEU A 87 7.61 -6.35 12.55
C LEU A 87 8.01 -7.80 12.23
N ALA A 88 9.24 -8.22 12.59
CA ALA A 88 9.77 -9.55 12.31
C ALA A 88 8.80 -10.66 12.74
N ASP A 89 8.28 -10.58 13.97
CA ASP A 89 7.36 -11.58 14.52
C ASP A 89 6.06 -11.69 13.71
N LEU A 90 5.55 -10.57 13.19
CA LEU A 90 4.37 -10.55 12.30
C LEU A 90 4.71 -11.16 10.93
N MET A 91 5.93 -10.93 10.45
CA MET A 91 6.42 -11.45 9.18
C MET A 91 6.71 -12.96 9.22
N ASP A 92 6.86 -13.58 10.39
CA ASP A 92 7.10 -15.02 10.53
C ASP A 92 5.82 -15.87 10.69
N ARG A 93 4.66 -15.22 10.86
CA ARG A 93 3.35 -15.90 10.97
C ARG A 93 2.94 -16.71 9.71
N PRO A 94 2.07 -17.72 9.79
CA PRO A 94 1.46 -18.32 8.61
C PRO A 94 0.74 -17.28 7.71
N GLN A 95 0.76 -17.50 6.40
CA GLN A 95 0.05 -16.62 5.46
C GLN A 95 -1.46 -16.67 5.74
N ARG A 96 -2.12 -15.50 5.73
CA ARG A 96 -3.57 -15.32 5.97
C ARG A 96 -4.05 -15.59 7.39
N GLU A 97 -3.15 -15.70 8.36
CA GLU A 97 -3.52 -15.71 9.77
C GLU A 97 -4.02 -14.34 10.23
N ILE A 98 -5.13 -14.30 10.96
CA ILE A 98 -5.72 -13.05 11.46
C ILE A 98 -4.83 -12.46 12.56
N ILE A 99 -4.45 -11.20 12.39
CA ILE A 99 -3.75 -10.45 13.44
C ILE A 99 -4.81 -9.98 14.43
N SER A 100 -4.89 -10.66 15.58
CA SER A 100 -5.72 -10.29 16.73
C SER A 100 -5.10 -9.17 17.53
#